data_AF-A0A4V2VM30-F1
#
_entry.id   AF-A0A4V2VM30-F1
#
_cell.length_a   1.000
_cell.length_b   1.000
_cell.length_c   1.000
_cell.angle_alpha   90.00
_cell.angle_beta   90.00
_cell.angle_gamma   90.00
#
_symmetry.space_group_name_H-M   'P 1'
#
loop_
_entity.id
_entity.type
_entity.pdbx_description
1 polymer ?
#
loop_
_entity_poly.entity_id
_entity_poly.type
_entity_poly.pdbx_seq_one_letter_code
_entity_poly.pdbx_strand_id
1 'polypeptide(L)' 'MKRLVEIRSQEFLCRERAARDSERRVFWLAQAEEWEQRALDEIAYHFRECNLAQGERNAA' A
#
# COMPACT_ATOMS: atom_id res chain seq x y z
N MET A 1 -4.09 -9.41 -2.72
CA MET A 1 -4.66 -8.37 -3.63
C MET A 1 -5.86 -7.59 -3.09
N LYS A 2 -6.92 -8.18 -2.50
CA LYS A 2 -8.04 -7.37 -1.93
C LYS A 2 -7.57 -6.34 -0.88
N ARG A 3 -6.64 -6.77 -0.02
CA ARG A 3 -5.99 -5.92 0.99
C ARG A 3 -5.22 -4.74 0.40
N LEU A 4 -4.57 -4.92 -0.76
CA LEU A 4 -3.87 -3.84 -1.46
C LEU A 4 -4.84 -2.76 -1.96
N VAL A 5 -6.01 -3.15 -2.46
CA VAL A 5 -7.05 -2.22 -2.91
C VAL A 5 -7.58 -1.38 -1.74
N GLU A 6 -7.78 -2.01 -0.58
CA GLU A 6 -8.19 -1.31 0.65
C GLU A 6 -7.13 -0.32 1.11
N ILE A 7 -5.86 -0.73 1.13
CA ILE A 7 -4.72 0.15 1.48
C ILE A 7 -4.67 1.38 0.56
N ARG A 8 -4.76 1.17 -0.76
CA ARG A 8 -4.75 2.28 -1.74
C ARG A 8 -5.96 3.19 -1.61
N SER A 9 -7.11 2.65 -1.22
CA SER A 9 -8.31 3.47 -0.97
C SER A 9 -8.12 4.38 0.25
N GLN A 10 -7.46 3.90 1.32
CA GLN A 10 -7.15 4.71 2.50
C GLN A 10 -6.11 5.80 2.19
N GLU A 11 -5.07 5.47 1.42
CA GLU A 11 -4.09 6.43 0.92
C GLU A 11 -4.77 7.59 0.17
N PHE A 12 -5.68 7.25 -0.76
CA PHE A 12 -6.42 8.24 -1.54
C PHE A 12 -7.27 9.16 -0.64
N LEU A 13 -7.96 8.60 0.35
CA LEU A 13 -8.74 9.38 1.32
C LEU A 13 -7.87 10.34 2.13
N CYS A 14 -6.67 9.93 2.52
CA CYS A 14 -5.71 10.81 3.20
C CYS A 14 -5.27 11.97 2.30
N ARG A 15 -4.97 11.72 1.01
CA ARG A 15 -4.61 12.77 0.06
C ARG A 15 -5.76 13.75 -0.21
N GLU A 16 -6.98 13.24 -0.36
CA GLU A 16 -8.20 14.08 -0.49
C GLU A 16 -8.39 14.98 0.73
N ARG A 17 -8.18 14.45 1.95
CA ARG A 17 -8.25 15.27 3.17
C ARG A 17 -7.14 16.31 3.22
N ALA A 18 -5.91 15.96 2.87
CA ALA A 18 -4.79 16.91 2.82
C ALA A 18 -5.05 18.08 1.86
N ALA A 19 -5.81 17.86 0.78
CA ALA A 19 -6.18 18.91 -0.16
C ALA A 19 -7.26 19.87 0.40
N ARG A 20 -8.12 19.38 1.31
CA ARG A 20 -9.26 20.15 1.87
C ARG A 20 -8.98 20.76 3.23
N ASP A 21 -8.06 20.18 4.01
CA ASP A 21 -7.69 20.58 5.36
C ASP A 21 -6.26 21.16 5.36
N SER A 22 -6.16 22.48 5.17
CA SER A 22 -4.87 23.19 5.10
C SER A 22 -4.15 23.23 6.45
N GLU A 23 -4.88 23.25 7.56
CA GLU A 23 -4.32 23.29 8.92
C GLU A 23 -3.62 21.97 9.27
N ARG A 24 -4.22 20.83 8.88
CA ARG A 24 -3.67 19.49 9.15
C ARG A 24 -3.11 18.82 7.91
N ARG A 25 -2.82 19.60 6.85
CA ARG A 25 -2.30 19.07 5.58
C ARG A 25 -1.10 18.16 5.78
N VAL A 26 -0.12 18.59 6.57
CA VAL A 26 1.11 17.81 6.83
C VAL A 26 0.79 16.49 7.52
N PHE A 27 -0.13 16.50 8.49
CA PHE A 27 -0.58 15.28 9.17
C PHE A 27 -1.23 14.30 8.19
N TRP A 28 -2.15 14.78 7.33
CA TRP A 28 -2.81 13.93 6.34
C TRP A 28 -1.85 13.40 5.27
N LEU A 29 -0.85 14.18 4.88
CA LEU A 29 0.21 13.73 3.97
C LEU A 29 1.09 12.65 4.59
N ALA A 30 1.50 12.81 5.86
CA ALA A 30 2.26 11.77 6.56
C ALA A 30 1.46 10.46 6.68
N GLN A 31 0.16 10.55 6.93
CA GLN A 31 -0.72 9.38 6.94
C GLN A 31 -0.85 8.74 5.54
N ALA A 32 -0.92 9.54 4.46
CA ALA A 32 -0.91 9.02 3.10
C ALA A 32 0.40 8.28 2.78
N GLU A 33 1.55 8.84 3.17
CA GLU A 33 2.86 8.20 2.98
C GLU A 33 2.96 6.86 3.73
N GLU A 34 2.42 6.77 4.94
CA GLU A 34 2.37 5.50 5.69
C GLU A 34 1.53 4.44 4.97
N TRP A 35 0.38 4.83 4.39
CA TRP A 35 -0.43 3.92 3.58
C TRP A 35 0.25 3.50 2.29
N GLU A 36 0.96 4.42 1.62
CA GLU A 36 1.75 4.12 0.43
C GLU A 36 2.84 3.08 0.75
N GLN A 37 3.56 3.25 1.87
CA GLN A 37 4.58 2.30 2.29
C GLN A 37 3.99 0.92 2.58
N ARG A 38 2.84 0.86 3.29
CA ARG A 38 2.13 -0.41 3.52
C ARG A 38 1.68 -1.09 2.22
N ALA A 39 1.32 -0.31 1.20
CA ALA A 39 0.97 -0.85 -0.12
C ALA A 39 2.17 -1.49 -0.79
N LEU A 40 3.34 -0.84 -0.73
CA LEU A 40 4.59 -1.36 -1.26
C LEU A 40 5.02 -2.64 -0.54
N ASP A 41 4.88 -2.69 0.78
CA ASP A 41 5.19 -3.88 1.57
C ASP A 41 4.28 -5.07 1.20
N GLU A 42 2.97 -4.84 1.02
CA GLU A 42 2.02 -5.86 0.57
C GLU A 42 2.35 -6.37 -0.85
N ILE A 43 2.73 -5.46 -1.76
CA ILE A 43 3.17 -5.82 -3.12
C ILE A 43 4.44 -6.67 -3.05
N ALA A 44 5.45 -6.25 -2.27
CA ALA A 44 6.71 -6.97 -2.12
C ALA A 44 6.51 -8.34 -1.46
N TYR A 45 5.61 -8.43 -0.48
CA TYR A 45 5.20 -9.69 0.14
C TYR A 45 4.62 -10.65 -0.90
N HIS A 46 3.60 -10.23 -1.64
CA HIS A 46 2.99 -11.06 -2.67
C HIS A 46 3.95 -11.42 -3.81
N PHE A 47 4.84 -10.50 -4.21
CA PHE A 47 5.87 -10.80 -5.20
C PHE A 47 6.81 -11.91 -4.73
N ARG A 48 7.24 -11.87 -3.45
CA ARG A 48 8.05 -12.93 -2.85
C ARG A 48 7.29 -14.26 -2.77
N GLU A 49 6.04 -14.24 -2.34
CA GLU A 49 5.19 -15.45 -2.29
C GLU A 49 5.03 -16.09 -3.68
N CYS A 50 4.73 -15.30 -4.70
CA CYS A 50 4.59 -15.79 -6.08
C CYS A 50 5.89 -16.42 -6.59
N ASN A 51 7.03 -15.78 -6.34
CA ASN A 51 8.33 -16.29 -6.78
C ASN A 51 8.73 -17.58 -6.05
N LEU A 52 8.41 -17.71 -4.76
CA LEU A 52 8.63 -18.94 -3.99
C LEU A 52 7.75 -20.08 -4.49
N ALA A 53 6.44 -19.83 -4.67
CA ALA A 53 5.51 -20.83 -5.19
C ALA A 53 5.87 -21.29 -6.62
N GLN A 54 6.47 -20.42 -7.42
CA GLN A 54 6.94 -20.75 -8.77
C GLN A 54 8.28 -21.52 -8.76
N GLY A 55 9.16 -21.23 -7.80
CA GLY A 55 10.38 -22.01 -7.57
C GLY A 55 10.10 -23.45 -7.15
N GLU A 56 9.12 -23.66 -6.26
CA GLU A 56 8.70 -25.00 -5.83
C GLU A 56 8.04 -25.79 -6.97
N ARG A 57 7.23 -25.14 -7.82
CA ARG A 57 6.63 -25.79 -9.00
C ARG A 57 7.64 -26.17 -10.09
N ASN A 58 8.73 -25.42 -10.24
CA ASN A 58 9.76 -25.71 -11.23
C ASN A 58 10.78 -26.77 -10.76
N ALA A 59 10.78 -27.07 -9.45
CA ALA A 59 11.66 -28.07 -8.84
C ALA A 59 10.99 -29.45 -8.67
N ALA A 60 9.71 -29.59 -9.04
CA ALA A 60 8.93 -30.83 -9.03
C ALA A 60 8.69 -31.35 -10.45
#